data_AF-A0A2K3JRF5-F1
#
_entry.id   AF-A0A2K3JRF5-F1
#
_cell.length_a   1.000
_cell.length_b   1.000
_cell.length_c   1.000
_cell.angle_alpha   90.00
_cell.angle_beta   90.00
_cell.angle_gamma   90.00
#
_symmetry.space_group_name_H-M   'P 1'
#
loop_
_entity.id
_entity.type
_entity.pdbx_description
1 polymer ?
#
loop_
_entity_poly.entity_id
_entity_poly.type
_entity_poly.pdbx_seq_one_letter_code
_entity_poly.pdbx_strand_id
1 'polypeptide(L)'
;DTHNPLQSADYSLFTLHKQDEFTALLVYVDDVILAGNSLHEFDRIKEILDTAFKIKNLGQLKYFLGLEVAHSTSGIAISQR
;
A
#
# COMPACT_ATOMS: atom_id res chain seq x y z
N ASP A 1 12.73 -31.46 -14.75
CA ASP A 1 12.85 -29.98 -14.78
C ASP A 1 11.50 -29.30 -14.79
N THR A 2 11.06 -28.80 -13.64
CA THR A 2 9.98 -27.83 -13.54
C THR A 2 10.40 -26.80 -12.51
N HIS A 3 11.15 -25.79 -12.95
CA HIS A 3 11.36 -24.56 -12.17
C HIS A 3 10.01 -23.85 -12.06
N ASN A 4 9.47 -23.79 -10.85
CA ASN A 4 8.34 -22.93 -10.51
C ASN A 4 8.91 -21.56 -10.14
N PRO A 5 8.79 -20.51 -10.96
CA PRO A 5 9.47 -19.26 -10.72
C PRO A 5 8.52 -18.26 -10.07
N LEU A 6 7.92 -18.59 -8.93
CA LEU A 6 7.26 -17.61 -8.07
C LEU A 6 7.43 -18.07 -6.62
N GLN A 7 8.58 -17.69 -6.03
CA GLN A 7 8.69 -17.65 -4.58
C GLN A 7 7.48 -16.86 -4.06
N SER A 8 6.75 -17.44 -3.11
CA SER A 8 5.69 -16.75 -2.38
C SER A 8 6.32 -15.50 -1.75
N ALA A 9 6.13 -14.34 -2.36
CA ALA A 9 6.48 -13.11 -1.69
C ALA A 9 5.59 -13.04 -0.44
N ASP A 10 6.20 -12.93 0.73
CA ASP A 10 5.50 -12.82 2.01
C ASP A 10 4.83 -11.45 2.10
N TYR A 11 3.71 -11.30 1.39
CA TYR A 11 2.87 -10.11 1.45
C TYR A 11 1.48 -10.48 1.93
N SER A 12 0.88 -9.57 2.69
CA SER A 12 -0.52 -9.64 3.09
C SER A 12 -1.27 -8.46 2.50
N LEU A 13 -2.29 -8.74 1.68
CA LEU A 13 -3.17 -7.73 1.10
C LEU A 13 -4.53 -7.77 1.79
N PHE A 14 -4.94 -6.64 2.36
CA PHE A 14 -6.26 -6.43 2.96
C PHE A 14 -7.04 -5.44 2.12
N THR A 15 -8.32 -5.72 1.84
CA THR A 15 -9.18 -4.82 1.08
C THR A 15 -10.47 -4.53 1.84
N LEU A 16 -10.85 -3.27 1.89
CA LEU A 16 -12.11 -2.77 2.40
C LEU A 16 -12.91 -2.18 1.24
N HIS A 17 -14.12 -2.69 1.04
CA HIS A 17 -15.06 -2.18 0.05
C HIS A 17 -16.35 -1.76 0.76
N LYS A 18 -16.73 -0.50 0.63
CA LYS A 18 -17.95 0.07 1.20
C LYS A 18 -18.64 0.94 0.15
N GLN A 19 -19.73 0.46 -0.43
CA GLN A 19 -20.46 1.18 -1.49
C GLN A 19 -19.49 1.64 -2.61
N ASP A 20 -19.27 2.96 -2.73
CA ASP A 20 -18.36 3.57 -3.71
C ASP A 20 -16.94 3.82 -3.17
N GLU A 21 -16.67 3.46 -1.92
CA GLU A 21 -15.36 3.55 -1.29
C GLU A 21 -14.59 2.23 -1.39
N PHE A 22 -13.35 2.33 -1.83
CA PHE A 22 -12.39 1.24 -1.88
C PHE A 22 -11.10 1.66 -1.17
N THR A 23 -10.61 0.78 -0.31
CA THR A 23 -9.30 0.93 0.35
C THR A 23 -8.58 -0.40 0.38
N ALA A 24 -7.29 -0.40 0.07
CA ALA A 24 -6.40 -1.55 0.05
C ALA A 24 -5.16 -1.24 0.89
N LEU A 25 -4.81 -2.18 1.76
CA LEU A 25 -3.62 -2.15 2.60
C LEU A 25 -2.73 -3.34 2.21
N LEU A 26 -1.57 -3.07 1.64
CA LEU A 26 -0.57 -4.08 1.31
C LEU A 26 0.56 -4.00 2.33
N VAL A 27 0.84 -5.11 3.01
CA VAL A 27 1.95 -5.23 3.97
C VAL A 27 2.98 -6.16 3.36
N TYR A 28 4.22 -5.69 3.26
CA TYR A 28 5.35 -6.45 2.75
C TYR A 28 6.56 -6.24 3.67
N VAL A 29 6.87 -7.23 4.50
CA VAL A 29 7.98 -7.21 5.48
C VAL A 29 8.02 -5.92 6.32
N ASP A 30 8.80 -4.92 5.91
CA ASP A 30 9.00 -3.63 6.60
C ASP A 30 8.16 -2.49 6.02
N ASP A 31 7.56 -2.68 4.83
CA ASP A 31 6.81 -1.67 4.10
C ASP A 31 5.30 -1.89 4.20
N VAL A 32 4.57 -0.79 4.39
CA VAL A 32 3.11 -0.76 4.38
C VAL A 32 2.64 0.25 3.34
N ILE A 33 1.83 -0.21 2.39
CA ILE A 33 1.21 0.62 1.36
C ILE A 33 -0.29 0.72 1.60
N LEU A 34 -0.79 1.94 1.58
CA LEU A 34 -2.22 2.24 1.64
C LEU A 34 -2.66 2.90 0.32
N ALA A 35 -3.65 2.31 -0.33
CA ALA A 35 -4.22 2.76 -1.60
C ALA A 35 -5.75 2.79 -1.50
N GLY A 36 -6.41 3.70 -2.21
CA GLY A 36 -7.87 3.82 -2.15
C GLY A 36 -8.37 5.22 -2.46
N ASN A 37 -9.68 5.40 -2.40
CA ASN A 37 -10.37 6.65 -2.76
C ASN A 37 -11.04 7.37 -1.58
N SER A 38 -11.00 6.81 -0.36
CA SER A 38 -11.55 7.44 0.85
C SER A 38 -10.44 7.97 1.75
N LEU A 39 -10.28 9.30 1.78
CA LEU A 39 -9.32 9.96 2.68
C LEU A 39 -9.67 9.72 4.16
N HIS A 40 -10.95 9.57 4.48
CA HIS A 40 -11.41 9.25 5.83
C HIS A 40 -10.89 7.88 6.30
N GLU A 41 -11.03 6.83 5.46
CA GLU A 41 -10.47 5.52 5.80
C GLU A 41 -8.93 5.54 5.83
N PHE A 42 -8.29 6.40 5.02
CA PHE A 42 -6.84 6.58 5.08
C PHE A 42 -6.38 7.07 6.45
N ASP A 43 -6.99 8.13 6.97
CA ASP A 43 -6.58 8.70 8.24
C ASP A 43 -6.91 7.76 9.40
N ARG A 44 -8.04 7.06 9.35
CA ARG A 44 -8.40 6.01 10.32
C ARG A 44 -7.37 4.88 10.35
N ILE A 45 -6.97 4.37 9.18
CA ILE A 45 -5.99 3.28 9.09
C ILE A 45 -4.61 3.75 9.55
N LYS A 46 -4.19 4.97 9.20
CA LYS A 46 -2.93 5.56 9.70
C LYS A 46 -2.91 5.62 11.23
N GLU A 47 -3.98 6.08 11.86
CA GLU A 47 -4.06 6.19 13.33
C GLU A 47 -3.97 4.81 14.01
N ILE A 48 -4.64 3.80 13.44
CA ILE A 48 -4.54 2.41 13.93
C ILE A 48 -3.11 1.89 13.80
N LEU A 49 -2.46 2.11 12.65
CA LEU A 49 -1.10 1.67 12.39
C LEU A 49 -0.06 2.39 13.26
N ASP A 50 -0.21 3.69 13.47
CA ASP A 50 0.64 4.48 14.37
C ASP A 50 0.55 3.95 15.81
N THR A 51 -0.68 3.66 16.27
CA THR A 51 -0.94 3.12 17.60
C THR A 51 -0.42 1.68 17.77
N ALA A 52 -0.67 0.80 16.79
CA ALA A 52 -0.36 -0.62 16.90
C ALA A 52 1.12 -0.94 16.63
N PHE A 53 1.77 -0.18 15.74
CA PHE A 53 3.08 -0.55 15.21
C PHE A 53 4.17 0.53 15.39
N LYS A 54 3.92 1.67 16.05
CA LYS A 54 4.88 2.81 16.13
C LYS A 54 5.46 3.14 14.75
N ILE A 55 4.63 3.10 13.71
CA ILE A 55 5.06 3.40 12.35
C ILE A 55 5.42 4.88 12.28
N LYS A 56 6.66 5.20 11.87
CA LYS A 56 7.00 6.60 11.54
C LYS A 56 6.11 7.04 10.39
N ASN A 57 5.45 8.19 10.54
CA ASN A 57 4.68 8.91 9.51
C ASN A 57 4.96 8.41 8.08
N LEU A 58 4.01 7.67 7.51
CA LEU A 58 4.15 6.98 6.22
C LEU A 58 4.36 7.93 5.03
N GLY A 59 4.04 9.22 5.21
CA GLY A 59 4.14 10.21 4.13
C GLY A 59 3.36 9.79 2.88
N GLN A 60 3.66 10.43 1.76
CA GLN A 60 3.20 9.97 0.45
C GLN A 60 4.21 8.96 -0.09
N LEU A 61 3.73 7.80 -0.53
CA LEU A 61 4.59 6.77 -1.12
C LEU A 61 5.28 7.34 -2.36
N LYS A 62 6.62 7.35 -2.38
CA LYS A 62 7.42 7.81 -3.53
C LYS A 62 8.15 6.66 -4.21
N TYR A 63 8.53 5.64 -3.46
CA TYR A 63 9.25 4.48 -3.96
C TYR A 63 8.76 3.20 -3.29
N PHE A 64 8.59 2.12 -4.05
CA PHE A 64 8.27 0.78 -3.54
C PHE A 64 8.95 -0.29 -4.40
N LEU A 65 9.73 -1.19 -3.80
CA LEU A 65 10.48 -2.25 -4.53
C LEU A 65 11.33 -1.73 -5.70
N GLY A 66 11.84 -0.50 -5.62
CA GLY A 66 12.59 0.15 -6.72
C GLY A 66 11.72 0.79 -7.82
N LEU A 67 10.40 0.79 -7.65
CA LEU A 67 9.44 1.49 -8.52
C LEU A 67 9.16 2.89 -7.95
N GLU A 68 9.24 3.91 -8.80
CA GLU A 68 8.88 5.28 -8.46
C GLU A 68 7.36 5.46 -8.65
N VAL A 69 6.68 5.91 -7.59
CA VAL A 69 5.24 6.11 -7.54
C VAL A 69 4.94 7.61 -7.52
N ALA A 70 4.32 8.11 -8.57
CA ALA A 70 3.87 9.49 -8.68
C ALA A 70 2.35 9.55 -8.51
N HIS A 71 1.88 10.32 -7.54
CA HIS A 71 0.45 10.55 -7.38
C HIS A 71 0.05 11.86 -8.04
N SER A 72 -1.05 11.82 -8.79
CA SER A 72 -1.70 12.99 -9.40
C SER A 72 -3.16 13.04 -8.96
N THR A 73 -3.81 14.19 -9.15
CA THR A 73 -5.26 14.33 -8.94
C THR A 73 -6.08 13.40 -9.85
N SER A 74 -5.49 12.89 -10.93
CA SER A 74 -6.12 11.99 -11.89
C SER A 74 -5.84 10.51 -11.62
N GLY A 75 -4.99 10.18 -10.64
CA GLY A 75 -4.63 8.80 -10.30
C GLY A 75 -3.15 8.60 -9.97
N ILE A 76 -2.74 7.33 -9.95
CA ILE A 76 -1.38 6.91 -9.58
C ILE A 76 -0.63 6.48 -10.84
N ALA A 77 0.56 7.04 -11.07
CA ALA A 77 1.49 6.62 -12.10
C ALA A 77 2.66 5.86 -11.45
N ILE A 78 3.03 4.72 -12.03
CA ILE A 78 4.11 3.86 -11.55
C ILE A 78 5.14 3.76 -12.66
N SER A 79 6.41 4.01 -12.35
CA SER A 79 7.52 3.88 -13.30
C SER A 79 8.67 3.09 -12.70
N GLN A 80 9.33 2.30 -13.54
CA GLN A 80 10.55 1.56 -13.22
C GLN A 80 11.69 2.23 -13.98
N ARG A 81 12.84 2.42 -13.34
CA ARG A 81 14.07 2.84 -14.02
C ARG A 81 14.91 1.62 -14.37
#